data_AF-A0A7X6PCA0-F1
#
_entry.id   AF-A0A7X6PCA0-F1
#
_cell.length_a   1.000
_cell.length_b   1.000
_cell.length_c   1.000
_cell.angle_alpha   90.00
_cell.angle_beta   90.00
_cell.angle_gamma   90.00
#
_symmetry.space_group_name_H-M   'P 1'
#
loop_
_entity.id
_entity.type
_entity.pdbx_description
1 polymer ?
#
loop_
_entity_poly.entity_id
_entity_poly.type
_entity_poly.pdbx_seq_one_letter_code
_entity_poly.pdbx_strand_id
1 'polypeptide(L)'
;MKKLLIYYLLLLITRGLSGQDITVEAEYPRAVQSGEQFAIQWRVNSRGGDFTAPSFAGFIKLMGPQTSYSSSTQIINGRVTHETSESYLYYLQAVDEGIFILPPASVTIKNKTYYSDSVRIEVSGGQAPPAA
;
A
#
# COMPACT_ATOMS: atom_id res chain seq x y z
N MET A 1 36.18 -20.61 -34.42
CA MET A 1 36.26 -20.69 -32.94
C MET A 1 36.05 -19.33 -32.25
N LYS A 2 36.63 -18.22 -32.73
CA LYS A 2 36.40 -16.87 -32.15
C LYS A 2 34.94 -16.37 -32.20
N LYS A 3 34.18 -16.70 -33.25
CA LYS A 3 32.75 -16.35 -33.39
C LYS A 3 31.86 -17.09 -32.37
N LEU A 4 32.19 -18.34 -32.04
CA LEU A 4 31.50 -19.13 -31.02
C LEU A 4 31.71 -18.54 -29.61
N LEU A 5 32.90 -18.01 -29.34
CA LEU A 5 33.22 -17.33 -28.08
C LEU A 5 32.39 -16.03 -27.90
N ILE A 6 32.16 -15.29 -28.99
CA ILE A 6 31.29 -14.10 -29.00
C ILE A 6 29.83 -14.47 -28.75
N TYR A 7 29.32 -15.56 -29.32
CA TYR A 7 27.97 -16.04 -29.01
C TYR A 7 27.83 -16.47 -27.55
N TYR A 8 28.85 -17.10 -26.97
CA TYR A 8 28.85 -17.49 -25.56
C TYR A 8 28.90 -16.28 -24.61
N LEU A 9 29.64 -15.24 -24.99
CA LEU A 9 29.71 -13.97 -24.26
C LEU A 9 28.40 -13.18 -24.32
N LEU A 10 27.69 -13.21 -25.45
CA LEU A 10 26.38 -12.56 -25.62
C LEU A 10 25.28 -13.24 -24.77
N LEU A 11 25.39 -14.56 -24.56
CA LEU A 11 24.44 -15.37 -23.78
C LEU A 11 24.59 -15.16 -22.26
N LEU A 12 25.71 -14.61 -21.79
CA LEU A 12 25.97 -14.30 -20.38
C LEU A 12 25.34 -12.97 -19.91
N ILE A 13 24.88 -12.12 -20.84
CA ILE A 13 24.32 -10.78 -20.54
C ILE A 13 22.82 -10.87 -20.21
N THR A 14 22.14 -11.97 -20.52
CA THR A 14 20.70 -12.14 -20.25
C THR A 14 20.38 -12.58 -18.82
N ARG A 15 21.26 -12.30 -17.85
CA ARG A 15 20.96 -12.53 -16.43
C ARG A 15 19.75 -11.67 -16.05
N GLY A 16 18.65 -12.36 -15.74
CA GLY A 16 17.30 -11.81 -15.71
C GLY A 16 17.15 -10.53 -14.88
N LEU A 17 16.43 -9.59 -15.47
CA LEU A 17 15.79 -8.50 -14.74
C LEU A 17 14.72 -9.12 -13.83
N SER A 18 15.08 -9.41 -12.57
CA SER A 18 14.06 -9.61 -11.54
C SER A 18 13.47 -8.24 -11.21
N GLY A 19 12.34 -7.91 -11.84
CA GLY A 19 11.51 -6.81 -11.38
C GLY A 19 10.90 -7.18 -10.02
N GLN A 20 10.96 -6.27 -9.06
CA GLN A 20 10.16 -6.42 -7.84
C GLN A 20 8.68 -6.27 -8.21
N ASP A 21 7.86 -7.25 -7.84
CA ASP A 21 6.41 -7.14 -8.00
C ASP A 21 5.90 -5.98 -7.16
N ILE A 22 5.06 -5.13 -7.75
CA ILE A 22 4.47 -3.98 -7.06
C ILE A 22 3.31 -4.47 -6.20
N THR A 23 3.34 -4.15 -4.91
CA THR A 23 2.30 -4.43 -3.93
C THR A 23 1.68 -3.12 -3.43
N VAL A 24 0.39 -3.19 -3.12
CA VAL A 24 -0.38 -2.11 -2.50
C VAL A 24 -1.07 -2.70 -1.28
N GLU A 25 -0.52 -2.46 -0.10
CA GLU A 25 -0.97 -3.07 1.14
C GLU A 25 -1.74 -2.04 1.97
N ALA A 26 -2.89 -2.43 2.54
CA ALA A 26 -3.67 -1.56 3.41
C ALA A 26 -3.46 -1.96 4.88
N GLU A 27 -3.15 -0.99 5.71
CA GLU A 27 -3.04 -1.10 7.17
C GLU A 27 -4.19 -0.31 7.80
N TYR A 28 -5.05 -1.00 8.56
CA TYR A 28 -6.28 -0.42 9.13
C TYR A 28 -6.77 -1.25 10.33
N PRO A 29 -7.53 -0.64 11.26
CA PRO A 29 -8.22 -1.38 12.31
C PRO A 29 -9.39 -2.19 11.72
N ARG A 30 -9.53 -3.45 12.14
CA ARG A 30 -10.66 -4.30 11.71
C ARG A 30 -11.99 -3.91 12.35
N ALA A 31 -11.95 -3.28 13.52
CA ALA A 31 -13.11 -2.84 14.25
C ALA A 31 -12.85 -1.46 14.90
N VAL A 32 -13.87 -0.61 14.92
CA VAL A 32 -13.88 0.73 15.54
C VAL A 32 -15.25 0.98 16.17
N GLN A 33 -15.36 2.01 17.01
CA GLN A 33 -16.63 2.44 17.59
C GLN A 33 -17.28 3.57 16.78
N SER A 34 -18.61 3.68 16.83
CA SER A 34 -19.31 4.86 16.27
C SER A 34 -18.78 6.13 16.93
N GLY A 35 -18.44 7.13 16.11
CA GLY A 35 -17.81 8.38 16.53
C GLY A 35 -16.29 8.33 16.66
N GLU A 36 -15.68 7.14 16.64
CA GLU A 36 -14.22 6.98 16.77
C GLU A 36 -13.48 7.52 15.54
N GLN A 37 -12.36 8.21 15.80
CA GLN A 37 -11.42 8.62 14.76
C GLN A 37 -10.31 7.58 14.65
N PHE A 38 -10.01 7.15 13.44
CA PHE A 38 -9.00 6.14 13.17
C PHE A 38 -8.20 6.45 11.91
N ALA A 39 -7.05 5.80 11.79
CA ALA A 39 -6.16 5.91 10.65
C ALA A 39 -6.30 4.72 9.71
N ILE A 40 -6.20 4.99 8.41
CA ILE A 40 -5.96 3.98 7.38
C ILE A 40 -4.76 4.40 6.54
N GLN A 41 -3.84 3.46 6.32
CA GLN A 41 -2.63 3.68 5.55
C GLN A 41 -2.54 2.70 4.39
N TRP A 42 -2.21 3.18 3.20
CA TRP A 42 -1.76 2.33 2.10
C TRP A 42 -0.26 2.42 1.94
N ARG A 43 0.41 1.27 1.82
CA ARG A 43 1.84 1.15 1.58
C ARG A 43 2.07 0.57 0.19
N VAL A 44 2.77 1.30 -0.65
CA VAL A 44 3.20 0.87 -1.99
C VAL A 44 4.69 0.59 -1.94
N ASN A 45 5.12 -0.62 -2.30
CA ASN A 45 6.55 -1.00 -2.31
C ASN A 45 7.31 -0.44 -3.53
N SER A 46 7.00 0.80 -3.91
CA SER A 46 7.59 1.49 -5.03
C SER A 46 7.56 2.98 -4.79
N ARG A 47 8.28 3.73 -5.62
CA ARG A 47 8.28 5.18 -5.60
C ARG A 47 7.52 5.74 -6.78
N GLY A 48 6.64 6.69 -6.49
CA GLY A 48 5.89 7.45 -7.47
C GLY A 48 4.76 6.65 -8.10
N GLY A 49 4.17 7.26 -9.13
CA GLY A 49 2.91 6.81 -9.71
C GLY A 49 1.72 7.59 -9.16
N ASP A 50 0.57 7.36 -9.78
CA ASP A 50 -0.65 8.08 -9.46
C ASP A 50 -1.51 7.24 -8.53
N PHE A 51 -1.40 7.48 -7.22
CA PHE A 51 -2.22 6.83 -6.21
C PHE A 51 -3.63 7.44 -6.18
N THR A 52 -4.64 6.58 -6.18
CA THR A 52 -6.05 6.96 -6.03
C THR A 52 -6.64 6.17 -4.86
N ALA A 53 -7.01 6.89 -3.81
CA ALA A 53 -7.74 6.33 -2.68
C ALA A 53 -9.12 5.80 -3.11
N PRO A 54 -9.66 4.79 -2.43
CA PRO A 54 -11.00 4.30 -2.68
C PRO A 54 -12.04 5.31 -2.17
N SER A 55 -13.32 5.04 -2.50
CA SER A 55 -14.42 5.72 -1.82
C SER A 55 -14.42 5.36 -0.32
N PHE A 56 -14.54 6.36 0.55
CA PHE A 56 -14.67 6.20 1.99
C PHE A 56 -16.14 6.11 2.43
N ALA A 57 -17.00 5.46 1.64
CA ALA A 57 -18.42 5.35 1.96
C ALA A 57 -18.64 4.73 3.35
N GLY A 58 -19.47 5.38 4.19
CA GLY A 58 -19.68 5.01 5.60
C GLY A 58 -18.77 5.74 6.60
N PHE A 59 -17.80 6.52 6.12
CA PHE A 59 -16.86 7.25 6.96
C PHE A 59 -16.74 8.73 6.53
N ILE A 60 -16.47 9.60 7.50
CA ILE A 60 -16.11 10.99 7.22
C ILE A 60 -14.59 11.06 7.08
N LYS A 61 -14.11 11.58 5.94
CA LYS A 61 -12.68 11.88 5.76
C LYS A 61 -12.33 13.17 6.51
N LEU A 62 -11.58 13.05 7.59
CA LEU A 62 -11.13 14.20 8.40
C LEU A 62 -9.87 14.84 7.81
N MET A 63 -8.89 14.03 7.38
CA MET A 63 -7.67 14.53 6.74
C MET A 63 -7.04 13.50 5.79
N GLY A 64 -6.12 13.98 4.95
CA GLY A 64 -5.24 13.16 4.11
C GLY A 64 -5.45 13.31 2.59
N PRO A 65 -4.52 12.76 1.78
CA PRO A 65 -3.42 11.90 2.22
C PRO A 65 -2.27 12.70 2.86
N GLN A 66 -1.73 12.20 3.97
CA GLN A 66 -0.37 12.49 4.39
C GLN A 66 0.54 11.44 3.76
N THR A 67 1.56 11.90 3.01
CA THR A 67 2.45 11.00 2.27
C THR A 67 3.82 10.91 2.93
N SER A 68 4.37 9.71 3.03
CA SER A 68 5.74 9.49 3.49
C SER A 68 6.49 8.53 2.56
N TYR A 69 7.81 8.63 2.57
CA TYR A 69 8.68 7.85 1.71
C TYR A 69 9.83 7.25 2.51
N SER A 70 10.13 5.98 2.25
CA SER A 70 11.25 5.27 2.84
C SER A 70 12.03 4.52 1.76
N SER A 71 13.36 4.48 1.92
CA SER A 71 14.27 3.74 1.05
C SER A 71 15.40 3.13 1.87
N SER A 72 15.66 1.85 1.68
CA SER A 72 16.71 1.10 2.37
C SER A 72 17.49 0.25 1.37
N THR A 73 18.80 0.10 1.60
CA THR A 73 19.66 -0.80 0.83
C THR A 73 20.25 -1.82 1.80
N GLN A 74 19.93 -3.09 1.57
CA GLN A 74 20.42 -4.22 2.36
C GLN A 74 21.44 -5.00 1.55
N ILE A 75 22.53 -5.44 2.20
CA ILE A 75 23.56 -6.28 1.59
C ILE A 75 23.67 -7.55 2.43
N ILE A 76 23.13 -8.67 1.93
CA ILE A 76 23.12 -9.96 2.62
C ILE A 76 23.92 -10.97 1.79
N ASN A 77 25.03 -11.47 2.33
CA ASN A 77 25.93 -12.42 1.65
C ASN A 77 26.34 -11.98 0.23
N GLY A 78 26.65 -10.68 0.07
CA GLY A 78 27.04 -10.07 -1.21
C GLY A 78 25.87 -9.81 -2.18
N ARG A 79 24.63 -10.17 -1.84
CA ARG A 79 23.43 -9.79 -2.59
C ARG A 79 22.93 -8.43 -2.10
N VAL A 80 22.88 -7.46 -3.02
CA VAL A 80 22.30 -6.14 -2.79
C VAL A 80 20.79 -6.20 -3.05
N THR A 81 20.00 -5.81 -2.06
CA THR A 81 18.54 -5.66 -2.15
C THR A 81 18.19 -4.20 -1.87
N HIS A 82 17.39 -3.59 -2.73
CA HIS A 82 16.85 -2.25 -2.52
C HIS A 82 15.38 -2.38 -2.13
N GLU A 83 14.99 -1.79 -1.01
CA GLU A 83 13.60 -1.70 -0.57
C GLU A 83 13.18 -0.24 -0.63
N THR A 84 12.06 0.03 -1.30
CA THR A 84 11.50 1.37 -1.42
C THR A 84 10.01 1.29 -1.11
N SER A 85 9.51 2.26 -0.36
CA SER A 85 8.13 2.30 0.06
C SER A 85 7.60 3.73 0.09
N GLU A 86 6.38 3.91 -0.41
CA GLU A 86 5.62 5.15 -0.31
C GLU A 86 4.30 4.86 0.42
N SER A 87 3.99 5.65 1.44
CA SER A 87 2.81 5.46 2.27
C SER A 87 1.84 6.63 2.14
N TYR A 88 0.54 6.32 2.15
CA TYR A 88 -0.57 7.27 2.02
C TYR A 88 -1.51 7.10 3.21
N LEU A 89 -1.46 8.03 4.15
CA LEU A 89 -2.20 8.00 5.42
C LEU A 89 -3.41 8.93 5.38
N TYR A 90 -4.57 8.41 5.78
CA TYR A 90 -5.81 9.15 5.95
C TYR A 90 -6.34 8.96 7.38
N TYR A 91 -6.97 10.02 7.91
CA TYR A 91 -7.75 9.90 9.14
C TYR A 91 -9.22 10.01 8.81
N LEU A 92 -9.98 9.04 9.31
CA LEU A 92 -11.39 8.88 9.08
C LEU A 92 -12.13 8.89 10.42
N GLN A 93 -13.43 9.18 10.37
CA GLN A 93 -14.32 9.02 11.50
C GLN A 93 -15.46 8.07 11.13
N ALA A 94 -15.72 7.10 12.01
CA ALA A 94 -16.88 6.21 11.89
C ALA A 94 -18.16 6.95 12.31
N VAL A 95 -19.22 6.78 11.51
CA VAL A 95 -20.50 7.47 11.72
C VAL A 95 -21.55 6.47 12.16
N ASP A 96 -21.93 5.58 11.26
CA ASP A 96 -23.01 4.62 11.48
C ASP A 96 -22.47 3.25 11.89
N GLU A 97 -23.22 2.53 12.71
CA GLU A 97 -22.92 1.13 13.05
C GLU A 97 -23.12 0.22 11.84
N GLY A 98 -22.30 -0.82 11.72
CA GLY A 98 -22.42 -1.81 10.65
C GLY A 98 -21.07 -2.31 10.12
N ILE A 99 -21.13 -3.12 9.07
CA ILE A 99 -19.94 -3.62 8.37
C ILE A 99 -19.77 -2.85 7.07
N PHE A 100 -18.65 -2.16 6.94
CA PHE A 100 -18.30 -1.39 5.76
C PHE A 100 -17.18 -2.07 4.99
N ILE A 101 -17.34 -2.12 3.67
CA ILE A 101 -16.33 -2.66 2.75
C ILE A 101 -15.92 -1.52 1.82
N LEU A 102 -14.71 -0.99 2.01
CA LEU A 102 -14.16 -0.03 1.07
C LEU A 102 -13.58 -0.80 -0.12
N PRO A 103 -13.82 -0.33 -1.35
CA PRO A 103 -13.23 -0.94 -2.53
C PRO A 103 -11.70 -0.83 -2.50
N PRO A 104 -10.99 -1.58 -3.36
CA PRO A 104 -9.54 -1.45 -3.52
C PRO A 104 -9.10 -0.01 -3.81
N ALA A 105 -7.99 0.41 -3.18
CA ALA A 105 -7.20 1.53 -3.68
C ALA A 105 -6.49 1.14 -4.97
N SER A 106 -6.07 2.13 -5.75
CA SER A 106 -5.26 1.87 -6.95
C SER A 106 -4.04 2.76 -7.02
N VAL A 107 -2.97 2.28 -7.66
CA VAL A 107 -1.82 3.08 -8.04
C VAL A 107 -1.44 2.77 -9.48
N THR A 108 -1.25 3.80 -10.29
CA THR A 108 -0.78 3.63 -11.67
C THR A 108 0.69 3.98 -11.77
N ILE A 109 1.52 2.98 -12.11
CA ILE A 109 2.97 3.11 -12.24
C ILE A 109 3.35 2.65 -13.66
N LYS A 110 4.00 3.52 -14.43
CA LYS A 110 4.43 3.22 -15.82
C LYS A 110 3.31 2.62 -16.67
N ASN A 111 2.14 3.25 -16.66
CA ASN A 111 0.94 2.83 -17.40
C ASN A 111 0.34 1.46 -16.99
N LYS A 112 0.79 0.88 -15.88
CA LYS A 112 0.17 -0.31 -15.28
C LYS A 112 -0.47 0.06 -13.96
N THR A 113 -1.73 -0.34 -13.79
CA THR A 113 -2.49 -0.11 -12.56
C THR A 113 -2.41 -1.34 -11.66
N TYR A 114 -2.13 -1.08 -10.39
CA TYR A 114 -2.08 -2.07 -9.31
C TYR A 114 -3.14 -1.72 -8.28
N TYR A 115 -3.69 -2.74 -7.63
CA TYR A 115 -4.80 -2.59 -6.69
C TYR A 115 -4.44 -3.18 -5.34
N SER A 116 -4.97 -2.58 -4.27
CA SER A 116 -4.96 -3.21 -2.96
C SER A 116 -6.05 -4.27 -2.84
N ASP A 117 -6.07 -4.99 -1.72
CA ASP A 117 -7.28 -5.68 -1.29
C ASP A 117 -8.37 -4.68 -0.88
N SER A 118 -9.61 -5.19 -0.78
CA SER A 118 -10.71 -4.44 -0.17
C SER A 118 -10.51 -4.36 1.34
N VAL A 119 -10.99 -3.28 1.94
CA VAL A 119 -10.84 -3.00 3.36
C VAL A 119 -12.18 -3.27 4.05
N ARG A 120 -12.21 -4.20 5.00
CA ARG A 120 -13.42 -4.54 5.77
C ARG A 120 -13.30 -4.02 7.19
N ILE A 121 -14.16 -3.08 7.57
CA ILE A 121 -14.19 -2.45 8.90
C ILE A 121 -15.55 -2.68 9.52
N GLU A 122 -15.56 -3.18 10.75
CA GLU A 122 -16.75 -3.30 11.58
C GLU A 122 -16.87 -2.09 12.51
N VAL A 123 -18.00 -1.40 12.47
CA VAL A 123 -18.32 -0.30 13.37
C VAL A 123 -19.34 -0.78 14.39
N SER A 124 -18.95 -0.74 15.66
CA SER A 124 -19.79 -1.16 16.78
C SER A 124 -20.24 0.04 17.63
N GLY A 125 -21.29 -0.14 18.43
CA GLY A 125 -21.93 0.94 19.18
C GLY A 125 -20.99 1.80 20.03
N GLY A 126 -21.27 3.10 20.03
CA GLY A 126 -20.47 4.14 20.66
C GLY A 126 -20.46 4.07 22.19
N GLN A 127 -19.39 4.62 22.77
CA GLN A 127 -19.12 4.70 24.20
C GLN A 127 -20.35 5.17 24.99
N ALA A 128 -20.82 4.33 25.92
CA ALA A 128 -21.74 4.79 26.96
C ALA A 128 -21.09 5.99 27.68
N PRO A 129 -21.84 7.08 27.99
CA PRO A 129 -21.28 8.22 28.72
C PRO A 129 -20.59 7.71 29.99
N PRO A 130 -19.41 8.25 30.38
CA PRO A 130 -18.82 7.89 31.66
C PRO A 130 -19.86 8.21 32.74
N ALA A 131 -20.24 7.19 33.51
CA ALA A 131 -21.17 7.34 34.62
C ALA A 131 -20.64 8.45 35.54
N ALA A 132 -21.46 9.49 35.72
CA ALA A 132 -21.19 10.62 36.62
C ALA A 132 -21.15 10.19 38.09
#